data_AF-A0A950R2R7-F1
#
_entry.id   AF-A0A950R2R7-F1
#
_cell.length_a   1.000
_cell.length_b   1.000
_cell.length_c   1.000
_cell.angle_alpha   90.00
_cell.angle_beta   90.00
_cell.angle_gamma   90.00
#
_symmetry.space_group_name_H-M   'P 1'
#
loop_
_entity.id
_entity.type
_entity.pdbx_description
1 polymer ?
#
loop_
_entity_poly.entity_id
_entity_poly.type
_entity_poly.pdbx_seq_one_letter_code
_entity_poly.pdbx_strand_id
1 'polypeptide(L)'
;MDQFEDQYLADRHEPLGIPFDEDANFFHPEEVQDEDFHGVQQVEESIYTDDPVRVYLREMGSVPLLTREGEVTLARKMERGKLRMQKAISRSPLIQAVVCEFAELIRKGAEDLDSYVDFGPSDIEEGSAADLKRRAEITDLFMGYLAAHKKLQQTADKYTAQPAANKKMRKKWAGKVARAKVELSRALRAIPFNLARWKEFVRAIENTIDDMSVMDAEIRKLETKNSATAQARVKELKRDLKKKETEADASLPDLKASLAIIRHGEVEAERAKKDLVEANLRLVVSVAKKYVNRGLHLLDLIQEGNIGLMRAADKFEYRRGYKFSTYATWWIRQAITRAIADQSRTIRIPVHMNESMNKFLRATRELEKELGRVPTNE
;
A
#
# COMPACT_ATOMS: atom_id res chain seq x y z
N MET A 1 22.51 -28.84 -10.17
CA MET A 1 22.52 -29.43 -8.82
C MET A 1 23.54 -28.65 -8.01
N ASP A 2 23.10 -28.23 -6.84
CA ASP A 2 23.86 -27.93 -5.64
C ASP A 2 24.84 -26.76 -5.68
N GLN A 3 24.37 -25.61 -5.16
CA GLN A 3 24.80 -25.03 -3.88
C GLN A 3 24.37 -23.56 -3.88
N PHE A 4 23.17 -23.29 -3.36
CA PHE A 4 22.80 -21.96 -2.91
C PHE A 4 22.65 -22.09 -1.40
N GLU A 5 23.65 -21.57 -0.68
CA GLU A 5 23.72 -21.59 0.78
C GLU A 5 22.50 -20.88 1.37
N ASP A 6 21.82 -21.59 2.27
CA ASP A 6 20.82 -21.06 3.20
C ASP A 6 21.47 -19.98 4.09
N GLN A 7 21.40 -18.73 3.65
CA GLN A 7 21.77 -17.57 4.46
C GLN A 7 20.54 -16.87 5.09
N TYR A 8 19.33 -17.41 4.85
CA TYR A 8 18.07 -16.90 5.44
C TYR A 8 17.80 -17.36 6.88
N LEU A 9 18.72 -18.11 7.50
CA LEU A 9 18.60 -18.58 8.89
C LEU A 9 19.75 -18.13 9.79
N ALA A 10 20.66 -17.28 9.30
CA ALA A 10 21.77 -16.75 10.09
C ALA A 10 21.54 -15.29 10.46
N ASP A 11 20.43 -15.02 11.14
CA ASP A 11 20.37 -13.83 11.99
C ASP A 11 20.01 -14.26 13.42
N ARG A 12 20.94 -13.98 14.34
CA ARG A 12 20.71 -14.03 15.79
C ARG A 12 19.86 -12.82 16.16
N HIS A 13 18.62 -12.78 15.68
CA HIS A 13 17.61 -11.92 16.26
C HIS A 13 17.17 -12.55 17.58
N GLU A 14 17.73 -12.02 18.67
CA GLU A 14 17.34 -12.36 20.02
C GLU A 14 15.81 -12.21 20.15
N PRO A 15 15.08 -13.28 20.50
CA PRO A 15 13.63 -13.31 20.43
C PRO A 15 13.04 -12.22 21.34
N LEU A 16 12.19 -11.36 20.76
CA LEU A 16 11.43 -10.33 21.46
C LEU A 16 10.96 -10.87 22.81
N GLY A 17 11.38 -10.17 23.86
CA GLY A 17 11.30 -10.49 25.28
C GLY A 17 9.92 -10.83 25.87
N ILE A 18 8.87 -11.00 25.07
CA ILE A 18 7.51 -11.30 25.53
C ILE A 18 7.46 -12.74 26.09
N PRO A 19 6.83 -13.02 27.25
CA PRO A 19 6.74 -14.39 27.77
C PRO A 19 6.08 -15.32 26.73
N PHE A 20 6.91 -16.22 26.20
CA PHE A 20 6.51 -17.46 25.56
C PHE A 20 6.51 -18.47 26.69
N ASP A 21 5.34 -18.94 27.10
CA ASP A 21 5.29 -20.32 27.58
C ASP A 21 5.78 -21.19 26.42
N GLU A 22 6.63 -22.14 26.76
CA GLU A 22 7.23 -23.12 25.87
C GLU A 22 6.16 -23.82 25.03
N ASP A 23 5.96 -23.36 23.80
CA ASP A 23 5.60 -24.24 22.69
C ASP A 23 6.74 -24.12 21.66
N ALA A 24 7.84 -24.81 21.95
CA ALA A 24 8.93 -25.05 21.01
C ALA A 24 8.48 -25.86 19.76
N ASN A 25 7.19 -26.20 19.66
CA ASN A 25 6.54 -26.84 18.50
C ASN A 25 5.78 -25.86 17.58
N PHE A 26 5.89 -24.53 17.76
CA PHE A 26 5.10 -23.55 16.99
C PHE A 26 5.40 -23.51 15.47
N PHE A 27 6.52 -24.11 15.03
CA PHE A 27 6.88 -24.29 13.63
C PHE A 27 6.78 -25.76 13.18
N HIS A 28 5.67 -26.44 13.48
CA HIS A 28 5.28 -27.61 12.69
C HIS A 28 4.28 -27.20 11.61
N PRO A 29 4.62 -27.32 10.31
CA PRO A 29 3.74 -27.00 9.19
C PRO A 29 2.46 -27.87 9.09
N GLU A 30 2.24 -28.80 10.02
CA GLU A 30 1.21 -29.85 9.92
C GLU A 30 0.10 -29.79 10.98
N GLU A 31 0.09 -28.83 11.92
CA GLU A 31 -0.95 -28.77 12.97
C GLU A 31 -1.71 -27.44 13.01
N VAL A 32 -2.07 -26.91 11.84
CA VAL A 32 -3.35 -26.21 11.73
C VAL A 32 -4.32 -27.22 11.14
N GLN A 33 -4.70 -28.20 11.94
CA GLN A 33 -5.83 -29.06 11.59
C GLN A 33 -7.07 -28.17 11.53
N ASP A 34 -7.79 -28.26 10.41
CA ASP A 34 -9.08 -27.60 10.20
C ASP A 34 -10.17 -28.14 11.16
N GLU A 35 -9.81 -29.02 12.12
CA GLU A 35 -10.74 -29.76 12.98
C GLU A 35 -11.28 -28.96 14.17
N ASP A 36 -10.64 -27.87 14.60
CA ASP A 36 -11.20 -26.99 15.64
C ASP A 36 -12.27 -26.01 15.12
N PHE A 37 -12.63 -26.09 13.83
CA PHE A 37 -13.70 -25.27 13.24
C PHE A 37 -15.11 -25.89 13.34
N HIS A 38 -15.25 -27.09 13.90
CA HIS A 38 -16.53 -27.76 14.10
C HIS A 38 -17.03 -27.65 15.53
N GLY A 39 -17.44 -26.44 15.93
CA GLY A 39 -17.98 -26.28 17.28
C GLY A 39 -18.48 -24.90 17.66
N VAL A 40 -19.08 -24.14 16.73
CA VAL A 40 -19.96 -23.05 17.17
C VAL A 40 -21.29 -23.70 17.56
N GLN A 41 -21.33 -24.18 18.81
CA GLN A 41 -22.57 -24.59 19.46
C GLN A 41 -23.58 -23.45 19.30
N GLN A 42 -24.76 -23.74 18.74
CA GLN A 42 -25.85 -22.78 18.62
C GLN A 42 -26.11 -22.18 20.00
N VAL A 43 -25.65 -20.95 20.21
CA VAL A 43 -25.95 -20.20 21.43
C VAL A 43 -27.41 -19.81 21.32
N GLU A 44 -28.25 -20.41 22.17
CA GLU A 44 -29.66 -20.08 22.32
C GLU A 44 -29.85 -18.55 22.38
N GLU A 45 -30.84 -18.07 21.62
CA GLU A 45 -31.26 -16.66 21.55
C GLU A 45 -31.81 -16.18 22.89
N SER A 46 -30.93 -15.87 23.84
CA SER A 46 -31.28 -15.06 25.00
C SER A 46 -31.18 -13.58 24.63
N ILE A 47 -32.34 -13.04 24.31
CA ILE A 47 -32.80 -11.65 24.23
C ILE A 47 -31.88 -10.62 24.91
N TYR A 48 -31.47 -9.61 24.12
CA TYR A 48 -30.89 -8.29 24.48
C TYR A 48 -29.79 -8.26 25.55
N THR A 49 -28.54 -8.40 25.12
CA THR A 49 -27.40 -7.81 25.83
C THR A 49 -26.63 -6.94 24.84
N ASP A 50 -26.63 -5.62 25.06
CA ASP A 50 -25.88 -4.60 24.31
C ASP A 50 -24.37 -4.65 24.64
N ASP A 51 -23.83 -5.85 24.89
CA ASP A 51 -22.39 -6.00 25.07
C ASP A 51 -21.70 -5.79 23.71
N PRO A 52 -20.88 -4.75 23.54
CA PRO A 52 -20.20 -4.47 22.28
C PRO A 52 -19.35 -5.65 21.81
N VAL A 53 -18.83 -6.47 22.72
CA VAL A 53 -18.09 -7.70 22.38
C VAL A 53 -19.01 -8.71 21.69
N ARG A 54 -20.21 -8.93 22.22
CA ARG A 54 -21.18 -9.87 21.64
C ARG A 54 -21.71 -9.40 20.29
N VAL A 55 -21.98 -8.10 20.15
CA VAL A 55 -22.39 -7.51 18.87
C VAL A 55 -21.30 -7.76 17.82
N TYR A 56 -20.04 -7.43 18.14
CA TYR A 56 -18.91 -7.64 17.25
C TYR A 56 -18.73 -9.11 16.85
N LEU A 57 -18.76 -10.04 17.83
CA LEU A 57 -18.60 -11.48 17.55
C LEU A 57 -19.72 -12.03 16.68
N ARG A 58 -20.96 -11.53 16.84
CA ARG A 58 -22.11 -11.92 16.01
C ARG A 58 -21.96 -11.41 14.58
N GLU A 59 -21.63 -10.12 14.40
CA GLU A 59 -21.43 -9.53 13.08
C GLU A 59 -20.30 -10.23 12.32
N MET A 60 -19.15 -10.43 12.98
CA MET A 60 -18.04 -11.21 12.42
C MET A 60 -18.45 -12.65 12.09
N GLY A 61 -19.26 -13.26 12.96
CA GLY A 61 -19.78 -14.62 12.80
C GLY A 61 -20.61 -14.83 11.52
N SER A 62 -21.19 -13.75 10.98
CA SER A 62 -22.01 -13.80 9.76
C SER A 62 -21.19 -13.98 8.47
N VAL A 63 -19.91 -13.61 8.45
CA VAL A 63 -19.06 -13.68 7.26
C VAL A 63 -18.51 -15.11 7.12
N PRO A 64 -18.68 -15.80 5.98
CA PRO A 64 -18.18 -17.17 5.80
C PRO A 64 -16.65 -17.22 5.77
N LEU A 65 -16.09 -18.36 6.14
CA LEU A 65 -14.65 -18.61 6.05
C LEU A 65 -14.21 -18.71 4.60
N LEU A 66 -12.98 -18.25 4.34
CA LEU A 66 -12.42 -18.23 2.99
C LEU A 66 -11.62 -19.50 2.72
N THR A 67 -11.79 -20.08 1.53
CA THR A 67 -10.93 -21.16 1.05
C THR A 67 -9.59 -20.60 0.55
N ARG A 68 -8.56 -21.45 0.45
CA ARG A 68 -7.26 -21.06 -0.14
C ARG A 68 -7.41 -20.48 -1.55
N GLU A 69 -8.30 -21.05 -2.37
CA GLU A 69 -8.61 -20.51 -3.69
C GLU A 69 -9.26 -19.12 -3.60
N GLY A 70 -10.18 -18.95 -2.65
CA GLY A 70 -10.78 -17.66 -2.32
C GLY A 70 -9.73 -16.60 -1.98
N GLU A 71 -8.76 -16.91 -1.10
CA GLU A 71 -7.64 -16.03 -0.74
C GLU A 71 -6.88 -15.57 -1.98
N VAL A 72 -6.51 -16.51 -2.85
CA VAL A 72 -5.78 -16.23 -4.10
C VAL A 72 -6.62 -15.36 -5.04
N THR A 73 -7.94 -15.59 -5.11
CA THR A 73 -8.82 -14.80 -5.98
C THR A 73 -8.93 -13.35 -5.51
N LEU A 74 -9.05 -13.11 -4.21
CA LEU A 74 -9.10 -11.76 -3.62
C LEU A 74 -7.76 -11.06 -3.78
N ALA A 75 -6.65 -11.73 -3.46
CA ALA A 75 -5.30 -11.17 -3.64
C ALA A 75 -5.04 -10.79 -5.11
N ARG A 76 -5.47 -11.62 -6.08
CA ARG A 76 -5.37 -11.30 -7.51
C ARG A 76 -6.28 -10.14 -7.92
N LYS A 77 -7.48 -10.01 -7.34
CA LYS A 77 -8.36 -8.85 -7.58
C LYS A 77 -7.72 -7.56 -7.07
N MET A 78 -7.13 -7.57 -5.87
CA MET A 78 -6.37 -6.45 -5.31
C MET A 78 -5.21 -6.05 -6.23
N GLU A 79 -4.38 -7.01 -6.66
CA GLU A 79 -3.25 -6.78 -7.58
C GLU A 79 -3.72 -6.16 -8.91
N ARG A 80 -4.84 -6.65 -9.46
CA ARG A 80 -5.45 -6.11 -10.69
C ARG A 80 -5.97 -4.69 -10.54
N GLY A 81 -6.65 -4.38 -9.43
CA GLY A 81 -7.16 -3.04 -9.14
C GLY A 81 -6.01 -2.03 -9.02
N LYS A 82 -4.98 -2.36 -8.24
CA LYS A 82 -3.75 -1.56 -8.10
C LYS A 82 -3.04 -1.35 -9.45
N LEU A 83 -2.91 -2.41 -10.25
CA LEU A 83 -2.29 -2.32 -11.58
C LEU A 83 -3.12 -1.47 -12.55
N ARG A 84 -4.45 -1.51 -12.48
CA ARG A 84 -5.34 -0.67 -13.30
C ARG A 84 -5.14 0.80 -12.96
N MET A 85 -5.09 1.13 -11.67
CA MET A 85 -4.78 2.48 -11.19
C MET A 85 -3.40 2.94 -11.69
N GLN A 86 -2.34 2.18 -11.44
CA GLN A 86 -0.99 2.52 -11.88
C GLN A 86 -0.90 2.69 -13.41
N LYS A 87 -1.61 1.86 -14.20
CA LYS A 87 -1.67 1.99 -15.66
C LYS A 87 -2.38 3.28 -16.10
N ALA A 88 -3.44 3.70 -15.42
CA ALA A 88 -4.14 4.94 -15.75
C ALA A 88 -3.28 6.16 -15.39
N ILE A 89 -2.70 6.18 -14.19
CA ILE A 89 -1.81 7.26 -13.72
C ILE A 89 -0.59 7.40 -14.64
N SER A 90 0.11 6.30 -14.93
CA SER A 90 1.32 6.32 -15.77
C SER A 90 1.09 6.74 -17.23
N ARG A 91 -0.16 6.68 -17.71
CA ARG A 91 -0.53 7.14 -19.06
C ARG A 91 -0.90 8.61 -19.11
N SER A 92 -1.17 9.24 -17.96
CA SER A 92 -1.51 10.65 -17.86
C SER A 92 -0.31 11.51 -18.24
N PRO A 93 -0.40 12.38 -19.27
CA PRO A 93 0.69 13.27 -19.67
C PRO A 93 1.07 14.26 -18.56
N LEU A 94 0.09 14.76 -17.80
CA LEU A 94 0.31 15.57 -16.60
C LEU A 94 1.30 14.91 -15.63
N ILE A 95 1.07 13.63 -15.32
CA ILE A 95 1.93 12.91 -14.38
C ILE A 95 3.28 12.61 -15.01
N GLN A 96 3.35 12.37 -16.32
CA GLN A 96 4.63 12.21 -16.99
C GLN A 96 5.49 13.49 -16.93
N ALA A 97 4.88 14.67 -17.07
CA ALA A 97 5.58 15.93 -16.90
C ALA A 97 6.09 16.11 -15.47
N VAL A 98 5.23 15.89 -14.47
CA VAL A 98 5.61 15.95 -13.04
C VAL A 98 6.76 14.99 -12.73
N VAL A 99 6.69 13.74 -13.22
CA VAL A 99 7.78 12.76 -13.03
C VAL A 99 9.07 13.18 -13.70
N CYS A 100 9.01 13.83 -14.87
CA CYS A 100 10.19 14.35 -15.52
C CYS A 100 10.86 15.45 -14.69
N GLU A 101 10.09 16.37 -14.12
CA GLU A 101 10.61 17.47 -13.30
C GLU A 101 11.38 16.96 -12.09
N PHE A 102 10.78 16.09 -11.27
CA PHE A 102 11.49 15.60 -10.09
C PHE A 102 12.61 14.61 -10.44
N ALA A 103 12.48 13.80 -11.51
CA ALA A 103 13.59 12.96 -11.96
C ALA A 103 14.82 13.80 -12.37
N GLU A 104 14.61 15.00 -12.92
CA GLU A 104 15.70 15.94 -13.16
C GLU A 104 16.30 16.53 -11.88
N LEU A 105 15.49 16.78 -10.85
CA LEU A 105 15.97 17.24 -9.54
C LEU A 105 16.82 16.17 -8.85
N ILE A 106 16.37 14.92 -8.86
CA ILE A 106 17.13 13.77 -8.35
C ILE A 106 18.45 13.63 -9.10
N ARG A 107 18.44 13.74 -10.44
CA ARG A 107 19.67 13.71 -11.26
C ARG A 107 20.65 14.82 -10.90
N LYS A 108 20.16 16.00 -10.49
CA LYS A 108 20.99 17.14 -10.05
C LYS A 108 21.45 17.03 -8.59
N GLY A 109 20.95 16.05 -7.83
CA GLY A 109 21.22 15.89 -6.40
C GLY A 109 20.52 16.93 -5.52
N ALA A 110 19.44 17.56 -6.01
CA ALA A 110 18.70 18.57 -5.25
C ALA A 110 17.68 17.98 -4.28
N GLU A 111 17.24 16.74 -4.53
CA GLU A 111 16.25 16.04 -3.71
C GLU A 111 16.68 14.60 -3.44
N ASP A 112 16.26 14.09 -2.28
CA ASP A 112 16.59 12.74 -1.82
C ASP A 112 15.55 11.71 -2.29
N LEU A 113 16.03 10.51 -2.62
CA LEU A 113 15.21 9.41 -3.15
C LEU A 113 14.20 8.89 -2.12
N ASP A 114 14.54 8.97 -0.83
CA ASP A 114 13.77 8.42 0.30
C ASP A 114 12.39 9.08 0.43
N SER A 115 12.29 10.34 0.00
CA SER A 115 11.03 11.05 -0.02
C SER A 115 10.04 10.50 -1.08
N TYR A 116 10.53 9.80 -2.11
CA TYR A 116 9.77 9.41 -3.30
C TYR A 116 9.55 7.91 -3.42
N VAL A 117 10.53 7.10 -3.01
CA VAL A 117 10.62 5.69 -3.36
C VAL A 117 10.49 4.82 -2.12
N ASP A 118 9.86 3.67 -2.29
CA ASP A 118 9.87 2.58 -1.32
C ASP A 118 11.05 1.64 -1.66
N PHE A 119 12.07 1.63 -0.81
CA PHE A 119 13.25 0.78 -0.98
C PHE A 119 12.97 -0.70 -0.72
N GLY A 120 11.81 -1.04 -0.17
CA GLY A 120 11.44 -2.40 0.20
C GLY A 120 11.55 -2.63 1.71
N PRO A 121 11.84 -3.87 2.16
CA PRO A 121 11.96 -4.18 3.58
C PRO A 121 13.01 -3.27 4.23
N SER A 122 12.59 -2.60 5.30
CA SER A 122 13.33 -1.63 6.11
C SER A 122 14.48 -2.23 6.93
N ASP A 123 14.80 -3.50 6.70
CA ASP A 123 15.78 -4.28 7.47
C ASP A 123 17.19 -4.14 6.88
N ILE A 124 17.33 -3.42 5.75
CA ILE A 124 18.63 -3.06 5.20
C ILE A 124 19.15 -1.88 6.01
N GLU A 125 20.25 -2.08 6.74
CA GLU A 125 20.95 -0.99 7.42
C GLU A 125 21.31 0.12 6.42
N GLU A 126 20.93 1.34 6.77
CA GLU A 126 21.20 2.55 6.00
C GLU A 126 22.71 2.72 5.82
N GLY A 127 23.17 2.84 4.58
CA GLY A 127 24.60 2.89 4.27
C GLY A 127 25.30 1.53 4.13
N SER A 128 24.59 0.40 4.24
CA SER A 128 25.14 -0.90 3.87
C SER A 128 25.41 -1.01 2.36
N ALA A 129 26.31 -1.90 1.95
CA ALA A 129 26.59 -2.13 0.53
C ALA A 129 25.34 -2.53 -0.28
N ALA A 130 24.39 -3.21 0.36
CA ALA A 130 23.11 -3.57 -0.24
C ALA A 130 22.20 -2.35 -0.45
N ASP A 131 22.16 -1.42 0.51
CA ASP A 131 21.41 -0.16 0.39
C ASP A 131 21.96 0.71 -0.74
N LEU A 132 23.28 0.91 -0.79
CA LEU A 132 23.92 1.70 -1.85
C LEU A 132 23.64 1.11 -3.25
N LYS A 133 23.70 -0.23 -3.37
CA LYS A 133 23.37 -0.91 -4.63
C LYS A 133 21.91 -0.68 -5.01
N ARG A 134 20.98 -0.77 -4.05
CA ARG A 134 19.56 -0.57 -4.30
C ARG A 134 19.24 0.86 -4.70
N ARG A 135 19.84 1.84 -4.03
CA ARG A 135 19.76 3.27 -4.39
C ARG A 135 20.26 3.50 -5.82
N ALA A 136 21.40 2.94 -6.19
CA ALA A 136 21.93 3.04 -7.55
C ALA A 136 20.98 2.43 -8.60
N GLU A 137 20.43 1.24 -8.35
CA GLU A 137 19.44 0.61 -9.23
C GLU A 137 18.20 1.50 -9.46
N ILE A 138 17.71 2.15 -8.40
CA ILE A 138 16.56 3.05 -8.49
C ILE A 138 16.92 4.33 -9.24
N THR A 139 18.10 4.90 -8.99
CA THR A 139 18.62 6.04 -9.76
C THR A 139 18.70 5.70 -11.25
N ASP A 140 19.15 4.50 -11.61
CA ASP A 140 19.17 4.04 -13.00
C ASP A 140 17.77 3.95 -13.62
N LEU A 141 16.74 3.57 -12.85
CA LEU A 141 15.35 3.60 -13.31
C LEU A 141 14.88 5.03 -13.63
N PHE A 142 15.27 6.02 -12.82
CA PHE A 142 14.99 7.43 -13.10
C PHE A 142 15.71 7.93 -14.35
N MET A 143 16.97 7.56 -14.52
CA MET A 143 17.74 7.91 -15.71
C MET A 143 17.15 7.26 -16.98
N GLY A 144 16.71 6.00 -16.87
CA GLY A 144 15.98 5.30 -17.94
C GLY A 144 14.65 5.99 -18.28
N TYR A 145 13.93 6.48 -17.27
CA TYR A 145 12.70 7.26 -17.45
C TYR A 145 12.96 8.58 -18.20
N LEU A 146 13.96 9.36 -17.80
CA LEU A 146 14.35 10.59 -18.49
C LEU A 146 14.73 10.34 -19.96
N ALA A 147 15.47 9.25 -20.23
CA ALA A 147 15.81 8.85 -21.59
C ALA A 147 14.57 8.50 -22.43
N ALA A 148 13.62 7.76 -21.85
CA ALA A 148 12.35 7.44 -22.51
C ALA A 148 11.50 8.69 -22.77
N HIS A 149 11.50 9.66 -21.85
CA HIS A 149 10.77 10.92 -22.00
C HIS A 149 11.36 11.75 -23.14
N LYS A 150 12.69 11.91 -23.18
CA LYS A 150 13.40 12.60 -24.27
C LYS A 150 13.14 11.93 -25.63
N LYS A 151 13.12 10.59 -25.67
CA LYS A 151 12.79 9.83 -26.89
C LYS A 151 11.35 10.09 -27.33
N LEU A 152 10.38 10.16 -26.41
CA LEU A 152 9.01 10.52 -26.73
C LEU A 152 8.94 11.92 -27.35
N GLN A 153 9.54 12.93 -26.73
CA GLN A 153 9.61 14.30 -27.25
C GLN A 153 10.16 14.33 -28.68
N GLN A 154 11.34 13.73 -28.92
CA GLN A 154 11.94 13.68 -30.26
C GLN A 154 11.05 13.00 -31.31
N THR A 155 10.32 11.94 -30.93
CA THR A 155 9.39 11.28 -31.87
C THR A 155 8.13 12.09 -32.12
N ALA A 156 7.65 12.85 -31.12
CA ALA A 156 6.52 13.76 -31.23
C ALA A 156 6.86 14.95 -32.13
N ASP A 157 8.04 15.56 -31.96
CA ASP A 157 8.52 16.66 -32.81
C ASP A 157 8.62 16.21 -34.27
N LYS A 158 9.19 15.03 -34.51
CA LYS A 158 9.29 14.45 -35.87
C LYS A 158 7.94 14.13 -36.49
N TYR A 159 6.93 13.81 -35.67
CA TYR A 159 5.55 13.60 -36.12
C TYR A 159 4.88 14.92 -36.50
N THR A 160 5.01 15.96 -35.66
CA THR A 160 4.45 17.29 -35.90
C THR A 160 5.10 17.98 -37.10
N ALA A 161 6.39 17.74 -37.34
CA ALA A 161 7.11 18.25 -38.50
C ALA A 161 6.67 17.61 -39.84
N GLN A 162 5.94 16.49 -39.84
CA GLN A 162 5.48 15.87 -41.10
C GLN A 162 4.28 16.62 -41.69
N PRO A 163 4.32 16.98 -42.99
CA PRO A 163 3.17 17.57 -43.68
C PRO A 163 1.94 16.66 -43.65
N ALA A 164 0.75 17.25 -43.49
CA ALA A 164 -0.52 16.51 -43.47
C ALA A 164 -0.79 15.72 -44.77
N ALA A 165 -0.18 16.11 -45.88
CA ALA A 165 -0.28 15.44 -47.17
C ALA A 165 0.35 14.03 -47.17
N ASN A 166 1.40 13.78 -46.40
CA ASN A 166 2.10 12.50 -46.41
C ASN A 166 1.49 11.48 -45.42
N LYS A 167 0.30 10.97 -45.76
CA LYS A 167 -0.49 10.06 -44.90
C LYS A 167 0.29 8.81 -44.46
N LYS A 168 1.14 8.23 -45.33
CA LYS A 168 1.93 7.02 -45.03
C LYS A 168 3.00 7.28 -43.98
N MET A 169 3.77 8.36 -44.13
CA MET A 169 4.78 8.75 -43.15
C MET A 169 4.17 9.18 -41.83
N ARG A 170 3.05 9.91 -41.87
CA ARG A 170 2.30 10.30 -40.66
C ARG A 170 1.82 9.09 -39.88
N LYS A 171 1.26 8.06 -40.54
CA LYS A 171 0.88 6.80 -39.89
C LYS A 171 2.07 6.06 -39.27
N LYS A 172 3.22 6.02 -39.97
CA LYS A 172 4.46 5.42 -39.45
C LYS A 172 4.94 6.12 -38.17
N TRP A 173 4.99 7.45 -38.17
CA TRP A 173 5.40 8.23 -37.01
C TRP A 173 4.39 8.18 -35.87
N ALA A 174 3.08 8.18 -36.16
CA ALA A 174 2.04 7.98 -35.14
C ALA A 174 2.24 6.65 -34.39
N GLY A 175 2.55 5.57 -35.12
CA GLY A 175 2.87 4.27 -34.50
C GLY A 175 4.13 4.31 -33.63
N LYS A 176 5.16 5.08 -34.03
CA LYS A 176 6.37 5.27 -33.21
C LYS A 176 6.08 6.07 -31.94
N VAL A 177 5.31 7.15 -32.03
CA VAL A 177 4.88 7.95 -30.86
C VAL A 177 4.07 7.09 -29.89
N ALA A 178 3.12 6.30 -30.40
CA ALA A 178 2.32 5.40 -29.55
C ALA A 178 3.20 4.38 -28.80
N ARG A 179 4.21 3.80 -29.47
CA ARG A 179 5.18 2.90 -28.83
C ARG A 179 6.02 3.61 -27.77
N ALA A 180 6.50 4.82 -28.07
CA ALA A 180 7.27 5.63 -27.12
C ALA A 180 6.43 6.02 -25.88
N LYS A 181 5.14 6.36 -26.06
CA LYS A 181 4.21 6.62 -24.94
C LYS A 181 4.05 5.39 -24.03
N VAL A 182 3.94 4.19 -24.62
CA VAL A 182 3.86 2.94 -23.86
C VAL A 182 5.16 2.62 -23.13
N GLU A 183 6.31 2.84 -23.79
CA GLU A 183 7.65 2.68 -23.20
C GLU A 183 7.83 3.60 -21.99
N LEU A 184 7.49 4.89 -22.12
CA LEU A 184 7.52 5.85 -21.02
C LEU A 184 6.59 5.44 -19.87
N SER A 185 5.36 5.03 -20.18
CA SER A 185 4.39 4.56 -19.17
C SER A 185 4.89 3.30 -18.45
N ARG A 186 5.67 2.44 -19.11
CA ARG A 186 6.28 1.25 -18.50
C ARG A 186 7.45 1.64 -17.60
N ALA A 187 8.29 2.57 -18.03
CA ALA A 187 9.39 3.09 -17.23
C ALA A 187 8.88 3.73 -15.93
N LEU A 188 7.82 4.55 -16.00
CA LEU A 188 7.21 5.16 -14.82
C LEU A 188 6.74 4.11 -13.81
N ARG A 189 6.08 3.04 -14.27
CA ARG A 189 5.59 1.96 -13.38
C ARG A 189 6.70 1.06 -12.82
N ALA A 190 7.88 1.05 -13.44
CA ALA A 190 9.01 0.27 -12.95
C ALA A 190 9.64 0.92 -11.70
N ILE A 191 9.49 2.24 -11.55
CA ILE A 191 9.96 2.97 -10.39
C ILE A 191 9.09 2.60 -9.17
N PRO A 192 9.68 2.14 -8.05
CA PRO A 192 8.93 1.68 -6.89
C PRO A 192 8.46 2.85 -6.01
N PHE A 193 7.60 3.72 -6.54
CA PHE A 193 7.03 4.84 -5.77
C PHE A 193 6.31 4.35 -4.52
N ASN A 194 6.49 5.07 -3.41
CA ASN A 194 5.74 4.81 -2.18
C ASN A 194 4.23 5.12 -2.37
N LEU A 195 3.39 4.61 -1.46
CA LEU A 195 1.94 4.78 -1.55
C LEU A 195 1.50 6.25 -1.49
N ALA A 196 2.23 7.09 -0.74
CA ALA A 196 1.93 8.52 -0.63
C ALA A 196 2.07 9.23 -1.98
N ARG A 197 3.12 8.94 -2.76
CA ARG A 197 3.32 9.51 -4.10
C ARG A 197 2.25 9.10 -5.09
N TRP A 198 1.80 7.84 -5.06
CA TRP A 198 0.65 7.43 -5.87
C TRP A 198 -0.61 8.25 -5.54
N LYS A 199 -0.87 8.52 -4.26
CA LYS A 199 -2.00 9.36 -3.84
C LYS A 199 -1.85 10.82 -4.29
N GLU A 200 -0.64 11.36 -4.22
CA GLU A 200 -0.35 12.71 -4.73
C GLU A 200 -0.56 12.83 -6.23
N PHE A 201 -0.18 11.82 -7.02
CA PHE A 201 -0.47 11.81 -8.46
C PHE A 201 -1.97 11.82 -8.75
N VAL A 202 -2.76 11.08 -7.97
CA VAL A 202 -4.23 11.12 -8.10
C VAL A 202 -4.75 12.52 -7.76
N ARG A 203 -4.30 13.11 -6.65
CA ARG A 203 -4.69 14.48 -6.25
C ARG A 203 -4.31 15.53 -7.28
N ALA A 204 -3.14 15.42 -7.92
CA ALA A 204 -2.73 16.33 -8.98
C ALA A 204 -3.68 16.29 -10.18
N ILE A 205 -4.14 15.08 -10.56
CA ILE A 205 -5.16 14.91 -11.60
C ILE A 205 -6.50 15.50 -11.16
N GLU A 206 -6.93 15.24 -9.92
CA GLU A 206 -8.19 15.75 -9.37
C GLU A 206 -8.22 17.28 -9.33
N ASN A 207 -7.18 17.92 -8.77
CA ASN A 207 -7.07 19.37 -8.71
C ASN A 207 -7.12 20.00 -10.11
N THR A 208 -6.43 19.39 -11.08
CA THR A 208 -6.46 19.87 -12.48
C THR A 208 -7.85 19.74 -13.09
N ILE A 209 -8.56 18.64 -12.83
CA ILE A 209 -9.94 18.44 -13.29
C ILE A 209 -10.89 19.44 -12.65
N ASP A 210 -10.72 19.73 -11.35
CA ASP A 210 -11.56 20.66 -10.63
C ASP A 210 -11.37 22.09 -11.17
N ASP A 211 -10.11 22.54 -11.32
CA ASP A 211 -9.79 23.84 -11.93
C ASP A 211 -10.43 24.01 -13.32
N MET A 212 -10.25 23.00 -14.19
CA MET A 212 -10.81 23.02 -15.54
C MET A 212 -12.34 22.91 -15.54
N SER A 213 -12.93 22.19 -14.58
CA SER A 213 -14.38 22.03 -14.48
C SER A 213 -15.06 23.30 -13.98
N VAL A 214 -14.43 24.05 -13.09
CA VAL A 214 -14.93 25.38 -12.67
C VAL A 214 -14.96 26.32 -13.88
N MET A 215 -13.88 26.35 -14.68
CA MET A 215 -13.82 27.15 -15.91
C MET A 215 -14.88 26.73 -16.94
N ASP A 216 -15.04 25.42 -17.20
CA ASP A 216 -16.07 24.90 -18.14
C ASP A 216 -17.50 25.24 -17.67
N ALA A 217 -17.77 25.14 -16.37
CA ALA A 217 -19.07 25.47 -15.80
C ALA A 217 -19.37 26.97 -15.91
N GLU A 218 -18.39 27.85 -15.69
CA GLU A 218 -18.54 29.29 -15.86
C GLU A 218 -18.78 29.67 -17.34
N ILE A 219 -18.05 29.04 -18.26
CA ILE A 219 -18.26 29.20 -19.71
C ILE A 219 -19.71 28.87 -20.07
N ARG A 220 -20.22 27.70 -19.68
CA ARG A 220 -21.60 27.29 -19.97
C ARG A 220 -22.64 28.26 -19.39
N LYS A 221 -22.42 28.75 -18.16
CA LYS A 221 -23.32 29.72 -17.51
C LYS A 221 -23.33 31.10 -18.19
N LEU A 222 -22.22 31.52 -18.79
CA LEU A 222 -22.12 32.81 -19.47
C LEU A 222 -22.62 32.75 -20.91
N GLU A 223 -22.48 31.60 -21.57
CA GLU A 223 -23.02 31.36 -22.91
C GLU A 223 -24.55 31.48 -22.94
N THR A 224 -25.26 31.14 -21.86
CA THR A 224 -26.72 31.29 -21.77
C THR A 224 -27.19 32.75 -21.63
N LYS A 225 -26.34 33.66 -21.15
CA LYS A 225 -26.71 35.07 -20.89
C LYS A 225 -26.61 35.97 -22.12
N ASN A 226 -25.97 35.51 -23.20
CA ASN A 226 -25.82 36.15 -24.52
C ASN A 226 -25.57 37.69 -24.53
N SER A 227 -24.87 38.22 -23.51
CA SER A 227 -24.48 39.62 -23.42
C SER A 227 -23.06 39.84 -23.97
N ALA A 228 -22.76 41.03 -24.50
CA ALA A 228 -21.43 41.36 -25.02
C ALA A 228 -20.31 41.23 -23.96
N THR A 229 -20.61 41.57 -22.70
CA THR A 229 -19.66 41.38 -21.57
C THR A 229 -19.47 39.89 -21.25
N ALA A 230 -20.53 39.10 -21.33
CA ALA A 230 -20.48 37.66 -21.16
C ALA A 230 -19.68 36.98 -22.28
N GLN A 231 -19.84 37.42 -23.53
CA GLN A 231 -19.07 36.90 -24.67
C GLN A 231 -17.57 37.20 -24.55
N ALA A 232 -17.19 38.40 -24.08
CA ALA A 232 -15.80 38.75 -23.81
C ALA A 232 -15.18 37.84 -22.74
N ARG A 233 -15.90 37.63 -21.62
CA ARG A 233 -15.47 36.76 -20.53
C ARG A 233 -15.38 35.29 -20.94
N VAL A 234 -16.33 34.79 -21.74
CA VAL A 234 -16.28 33.43 -22.31
C VAL A 234 -15.03 33.24 -23.17
N LYS A 235 -14.66 34.23 -23.99
CA LYS A 235 -13.45 34.16 -24.83
C LYS A 235 -12.18 34.10 -23.98
N GLU A 236 -12.13 34.86 -22.89
CA GLU A 236 -11.04 34.83 -21.91
C GLU A 236 -10.92 33.45 -21.24
N LEU A 237 -12.03 32.95 -20.66
CA LEU A 237 -12.06 31.65 -20.00
C LEU A 237 -11.74 30.49 -20.95
N LYS A 238 -12.22 30.53 -22.21
CA LYS A 238 -11.86 29.53 -23.22
C LYS A 238 -10.36 29.55 -23.54
N ARG A 239 -9.72 30.73 -23.52
CA ARG A 239 -8.27 30.84 -23.71
C ARG A 239 -7.53 30.25 -22.52
N ASP A 240 -7.98 30.52 -21.30
CA ASP A 240 -7.33 30.01 -20.09
C ASP A 240 -7.53 28.49 -19.92
N LEU A 241 -8.73 27.99 -20.23
CA LEU A 241 -8.99 26.55 -20.31
C LEU A 241 -8.06 25.88 -21.33
N LYS A 242 -7.88 26.48 -22.51
CA LYS A 242 -6.97 25.95 -23.53
C LYS A 242 -5.50 25.99 -23.09
N LYS A 243 -5.08 27.00 -22.32
CA LYS A 243 -3.74 27.04 -21.72
C LYS A 243 -3.57 25.87 -20.76
N LYS A 244 -4.52 25.65 -19.86
CA LYS A 244 -4.53 24.52 -18.91
C LYS A 244 -4.52 23.16 -19.60
N GLU A 245 -5.30 22.99 -20.68
CA GLU A 245 -5.26 21.78 -21.51
C GLU A 245 -3.89 21.55 -22.15
N THR A 246 -3.21 22.63 -22.55
CA THR A 246 -1.87 22.56 -23.15
C THR A 246 -0.81 22.25 -22.09
N GLU A 247 -0.90 22.83 -20.89
CA GLU A 247 -0.02 22.54 -19.74
C GLU A 247 -0.14 21.08 -19.30
N ALA A 248 -1.37 20.55 -19.25
CA ALA A 248 -1.62 19.16 -18.87
C ALA A 248 -1.39 18.14 -20.01
N ASP A 249 -1.14 18.60 -21.24
CA ASP A 249 -1.15 17.83 -22.50
C ASP A 249 -2.35 16.85 -22.58
N ALA A 250 -3.49 17.26 -22.04
CA ALA A 250 -4.69 16.44 -21.91
C ALA A 250 -5.96 17.30 -21.87
N SER A 251 -7.01 16.82 -22.54
CA SER A 251 -8.32 17.47 -22.52
C SER A 251 -9.08 17.16 -21.22
N LEU A 252 -10.03 18.02 -20.84
CA LEU A 252 -10.87 17.77 -19.67
C LEU A 252 -11.63 16.41 -19.74
N PRO A 253 -12.21 16.00 -20.88
CA PRO A 253 -12.81 14.67 -21.01
C PRO A 253 -11.81 13.52 -20.81
N ASP A 254 -10.60 13.65 -21.34
CA ASP A 254 -9.57 12.59 -21.22
C ASP A 254 -9.09 12.42 -19.78
N LEU A 255 -8.91 13.54 -19.06
CA LEU A 255 -8.57 13.52 -17.64
C LEU A 255 -9.69 12.90 -16.81
N LYS A 256 -10.96 13.28 -17.06
CA LYS A 256 -12.13 12.69 -16.40
C LYS A 256 -12.24 11.18 -16.66
N ALA A 257 -12.03 10.74 -17.90
CA ALA A 257 -12.02 9.33 -18.25
C ALA A 257 -10.89 8.57 -17.53
N SER A 258 -9.69 9.17 -17.44
CA SER A 258 -8.56 8.60 -16.72
C SER A 258 -8.84 8.48 -15.22
N LEU A 259 -9.41 9.52 -14.60
CA LEU A 259 -9.80 9.52 -13.19
C LEU A 259 -10.88 8.47 -12.89
N ALA A 260 -11.85 8.28 -13.78
CA ALA A 260 -12.86 7.24 -13.62
C ALA A 260 -12.25 5.83 -13.58
N ILE A 261 -11.24 5.56 -14.42
CA ILE A 261 -10.50 4.28 -14.41
C ILE A 261 -9.70 4.11 -13.12
N ILE A 262 -9.08 5.19 -12.63
CA ILE A 262 -8.34 5.22 -11.36
C ILE A 262 -9.28 4.85 -10.21
N ARG A 263 -10.39 5.58 -10.05
CA ARG A 263 -11.38 5.37 -8.99
C ARG A 263 -11.99 3.97 -9.04
N HIS A 264 -12.30 3.46 -10.23
CA HIS A 264 -12.78 2.09 -10.38
C HIS A 264 -11.73 1.06 -9.93
N GLY A 265 -10.45 1.27 -10.25
CA GLY A 265 -9.36 0.39 -9.80
C GLY A 265 -9.17 0.43 -8.29
N GLU A 266 -9.28 1.61 -7.69
CA GLU A 266 -9.20 1.82 -6.24
C GLU A 266 -10.35 1.12 -5.51
N VAL A 267 -11.59 1.36 -5.93
CA VAL A 267 -12.78 0.71 -5.32
C VAL A 267 -12.72 -0.81 -5.43
N GLU A 268 -12.29 -1.35 -6.58
CA GLU A 268 -12.13 -2.80 -6.77
C GLU A 268 -11.06 -3.38 -5.82
N ALA A 269 -9.92 -2.71 -5.67
CA ALA A 269 -8.84 -3.15 -4.79
C ALA A 269 -9.24 -3.07 -3.32
N GLU A 270 -9.82 -1.94 -2.89
CA GLU A 270 -10.28 -1.74 -1.50
C GLU A 270 -11.39 -2.71 -1.12
N ARG A 271 -12.33 -2.99 -2.04
CA ARG A 271 -13.36 -3.99 -1.79
C ARG A 271 -12.77 -5.39 -1.62
N ALA A 272 -11.86 -5.81 -2.50
CA ALA A 272 -11.22 -7.11 -2.39
C ALA A 272 -10.36 -7.23 -1.11
N LYS A 273 -9.71 -6.14 -0.68
CA LYS A 273 -8.99 -6.06 0.59
C LYS A 273 -9.94 -6.21 1.77
N LYS A 274 -11.05 -5.46 1.76
CA LYS A 274 -12.08 -5.52 2.79
C LYS A 274 -12.65 -6.94 2.93
N ASP A 275 -13.02 -7.56 1.82
CA ASP A 275 -13.53 -8.94 1.79
C ASP A 275 -12.49 -9.93 2.37
N LEU A 276 -11.20 -9.74 2.09
CA LEU A 276 -10.11 -10.58 2.61
C LEU A 276 -9.93 -10.41 4.12
N VAL A 277 -9.98 -9.16 4.61
CA VAL A 277 -9.85 -8.83 6.04
C VAL A 277 -11.05 -9.35 6.81
N GLU A 278 -12.28 -9.11 6.34
CA GLU A 278 -13.52 -9.54 6.99
C GLU A 278 -13.60 -11.06 7.16
N ALA A 279 -13.21 -11.82 6.13
CA ALA A 279 -13.19 -13.27 6.21
C ALA A 279 -12.18 -13.82 7.25
N ASN A 280 -11.17 -13.02 7.63
CA ASN A 280 -10.08 -13.39 8.53
C ASN A 280 -10.16 -12.75 9.92
N LEU A 281 -11.23 -12.02 10.25
CA LEU A 281 -11.38 -11.40 11.58
C LEU A 281 -11.36 -12.42 12.73
N ARG A 282 -11.84 -13.65 12.50
CA ARG A 282 -11.82 -14.73 13.51
C ARG A 282 -10.41 -15.09 13.96
N LEU A 283 -9.43 -15.01 13.05
CA LEU A 283 -8.02 -15.22 13.36
C LEU A 283 -7.51 -14.15 14.34
N VAL A 284 -7.94 -12.90 14.18
CA VAL A 284 -7.54 -11.81 15.10
C VAL A 284 -8.05 -12.09 16.50
N VAL A 285 -9.31 -12.51 16.63
CA VAL A 285 -9.91 -12.85 17.93
C VAL A 285 -9.16 -14.01 18.60
N SER A 286 -8.82 -15.08 17.86
CA SER A 286 -8.10 -16.22 18.43
C SER A 286 -6.68 -15.85 18.89
N VAL A 287 -5.99 -14.97 18.16
CA VAL A 287 -4.68 -14.45 18.57
C VAL A 287 -4.81 -13.50 19.77
N ALA A 288 -5.76 -12.56 19.75
CA ALA A 288 -5.94 -11.54 20.80
C ALA A 288 -6.31 -12.15 22.16
N LYS A 289 -7.06 -13.26 22.20
CA LYS A 289 -7.40 -13.98 23.44
C LYS A 289 -6.17 -14.34 24.29
N LYS A 290 -5.02 -14.62 23.66
CA LYS A 290 -3.77 -14.96 24.35
C LYS A 290 -3.12 -13.76 25.09
N TYR A 291 -3.55 -12.55 24.77
CA TYR A 291 -3.02 -11.30 25.33
C TYR A 291 -3.98 -10.62 26.30
N VAL A 292 -5.11 -11.27 26.61
CA VAL A 292 -6.05 -10.81 27.62
C VAL A 292 -5.34 -10.73 28.98
N ASN A 293 -5.73 -9.77 29.82
CA ASN A 293 -5.12 -9.48 31.13
C ASN A 293 -3.69 -8.90 31.09
N ARG A 294 -3.22 -8.41 29.93
CA ARG A 294 -1.94 -7.70 29.81
C ARG A 294 -2.06 -6.16 29.87
N GLY A 295 -3.15 -5.67 30.48
CA GLY A 295 -3.39 -4.24 30.70
C GLY A 295 -4.20 -3.51 29.62
N LEU A 296 -4.65 -4.20 28.57
CA LEU A 296 -5.61 -3.67 27.58
C LEU A 296 -6.88 -4.52 27.55
N HIS A 297 -8.01 -3.88 27.23
CA HIS A 297 -9.29 -4.57 27.09
C HIS A 297 -9.32 -5.43 25.81
N LEU A 298 -10.15 -6.49 25.79
CA LEU A 298 -10.18 -7.43 24.66
C LEU A 298 -10.55 -6.75 23.34
N LEU A 299 -11.50 -5.81 23.35
CA LEU A 299 -11.86 -5.06 22.13
C LEU A 299 -10.67 -4.25 21.60
N ASP A 300 -9.90 -3.60 22.48
CA ASP A 300 -8.74 -2.81 22.08
C ASP A 300 -7.66 -3.70 21.46
N LEU A 301 -7.41 -4.87 22.05
CA LEU A 301 -6.50 -5.88 21.50
C LEU A 301 -6.98 -6.37 20.12
N ILE A 302 -8.29 -6.59 19.95
CA ILE A 302 -8.87 -6.98 18.67
C ILE A 302 -8.73 -5.85 17.64
N GLN A 303 -8.98 -4.59 18.01
CA GLN A 303 -8.84 -3.46 17.08
C GLN A 303 -7.40 -3.29 16.61
N GLU A 304 -6.43 -3.34 17.52
CA GLU A 304 -5.00 -3.28 17.18
C GLU A 304 -4.58 -4.48 16.33
N GLY A 305 -5.10 -5.67 16.65
CA GLY A 305 -4.93 -6.87 15.82
C GLY A 305 -5.54 -6.74 14.42
N ASN A 306 -6.71 -6.10 14.29
CA ASN A 306 -7.36 -5.83 12.99
C ASN A 306 -6.52 -4.85 12.16
N ILE A 307 -5.87 -3.86 12.79
CA ILE A 307 -4.91 -2.99 12.12
C ILE A 307 -3.71 -3.80 11.61
N GLY A 308 -3.19 -4.72 12.42
CA GLY A 308 -2.16 -5.68 11.99
C GLY A 308 -2.59 -6.53 10.79
N LEU A 309 -3.81 -7.07 10.82
CA LEU A 309 -4.39 -7.86 9.74
C LEU A 309 -4.54 -7.04 8.44
N MET A 310 -5.02 -5.80 8.53
CA MET A 310 -5.12 -4.90 7.38
C MET A 310 -3.75 -4.65 6.73
N ARG A 311 -2.69 -4.45 7.55
CA ARG A 311 -1.31 -4.30 7.05
C ARG A 311 -0.79 -5.59 6.41
N ALA A 312 -1.13 -6.76 6.97
CA ALA A 312 -0.82 -8.04 6.36
C ALA A 312 -1.46 -8.17 4.97
N ALA A 313 -2.75 -7.83 4.85
CA ALA A 313 -3.46 -7.87 3.58
C ALA A 313 -2.83 -6.97 2.51
N ASP A 314 -2.33 -5.78 2.89
CA ASP A 314 -1.65 -4.87 1.95
C ASP A 314 -0.33 -5.42 1.38
N LYS A 315 0.40 -6.20 2.18
CA LYS A 315 1.73 -6.73 1.84
C LYS A 315 1.71 -8.21 1.44
N PHE A 316 0.55 -8.84 1.36
CA PHE A 316 0.45 -10.27 1.10
C PHE A 316 0.79 -10.63 -0.35
N GLU A 317 1.69 -11.59 -0.51
CA GLU A 317 2.11 -12.12 -1.81
C GLU A 317 1.68 -13.58 -1.98
N TYR A 318 0.53 -13.81 -2.60
CA TYR A 318 0.00 -15.16 -2.84
C TYR A 318 0.92 -16.06 -3.69
N ARG A 319 1.84 -15.47 -4.47
CA ARG A 319 2.78 -16.21 -5.35
C ARG A 319 3.83 -16.99 -4.57
N ARG A 320 4.08 -16.64 -3.30
CA ARG A 320 5.01 -17.37 -2.42
C ARG A 320 4.45 -18.72 -1.94
N GLY A 321 3.17 -18.98 -2.14
CA GLY A 321 2.55 -20.28 -1.85
C GLY A 321 2.10 -20.50 -0.39
N TYR A 322 2.49 -19.62 0.54
CA TYR A 322 2.03 -19.66 1.93
C TYR A 322 0.54 -19.28 2.07
N LYS A 323 -0.17 -19.91 3.02
CA LYS A 323 -1.55 -19.52 3.39
C LYS A 323 -1.55 -18.11 3.99
N PHE A 324 -2.61 -17.35 3.77
CA PHE A 324 -2.70 -15.98 4.31
C PHE A 324 -2.66 -15.96 5.84
N SER A 325 -3.34 -16.91 6.50
CA SER A 325 -3.39 -17.02 7.96
C SER A 325 -2.00 -17.13 8.62
N THR A 326 -1.10 -17.93 8.05
CA THR A 326 0.28 -18.09 8.54
C THR A 326 1.02 -16.75 8.52
N TYR A 327 0.93 -16.03 7.40
CA TYR A 327 1.56 -14.73 7.24
C TYR A 327 0.93 -13.65 8.13
N ALA A 328 -0.40 -13.60 8.19
CA ALA A 328 -1.15 -12.60 8.95
C ALA A 328 -0.94 -12.73 10.47
N THR A 329 -0.75 -13.94 10.98
CA THR A 329 -0.53 -14.19 12.42
C THR A 329 0.67 -13.39 12.96
N TRP A 330 1.75 -13.28 12.19
CA TRP A 330 2.92 -12.48 12.57
C TRP A 330 2.58 -10.99 12.71
N TRP A 331 1.88 -10.41 11.72
CA TRP A 331 1.49 -9.01 11.73
C TRP A 331 0.47 -8.67 12.83
N ILE A 332 -0.48 -9.57 13.08
CA ILE A 332 -1.47 -9.43 14.16
C ILE A 332 -0.74 -9.42 15.52
N ARG A 333 0.15 -10.40 15.75
CA ARG A 333 0.95 -10.48 16.97
C ARG A 333 1.79 -9.23 17.20
N GLN A 334 2.46 -8.75 16.15
CA GLN A 334 3.31 -7.57 16.21
C GLN A 334 2.52 -6.32 16.57
N ALA A 335 1.35 -6.12 15.96
CA ALA A 335 0.48 -4.98 16.25
C ALA A 335 -0.02 -5.01 17.70
N ILE A 336 -0.52 -6.16 18.16
CA ILE A 336 -1.02 -6.34 19.53
C ILE A 336 0.08 -6.10 20.57
N THR A 337 1.26 -6.71 20.37
CA THR A 337 2.39 -6.56 21.29
C THR A 337 2.83 -5.10 21.39
N ARG A 338 2.94 -4.42 20.24
CA ARG A 338 3.30 -3.01 20.19
C ARG A 338 2.27 -2.14 20.91
N ALA A 339 0.98 -2.38 20.68
CA ALA A 339 -0.09 -1.64 21.35
C ALA A 339 -0.04 -1.82 22.87
N ILE A 340 0.18 -3.05 23.37
CA ILE A 340 0.37 -3.32 24.80
C ILE A 340 1.55 -2.51 25.34
N ALA A 341 2.71 -2.54 24.67
CA ALA A 341 3.87 -1.78 25.11
C ALA A 341 3.62 -0.26 25.13
N ASP A 342 2.85 0.24 24.15
CA ASP A 342 2.63 1.66 23.94
C ASP A 342 1.50 2.27 24.81
N GLN A 343 0.47 1.49 25.12
CA GLN A 343 -0.82 1.97 25.65
C GLN A 343 -1.28 1.29 26.97
N SER A 344 -0.75 0.11 27.35
CA SER A 344 -1.28 -0.65 28.51
C SER A 344 -1.04 0.01 29.87
N ARG A 345 -0.15 1.01 29.94
CA ARG A 345 0.25 1.68 31.18
C ARG A 345 -0.26 3.12 31.19
N THR A 346 -0.75 3.55 32.34
CA THR A 346 -1.16 4.95 32.56
C THR A 346 -0.01 5.93 32.30
N ILE A 347 1.22 5.54 32.66
CA ILE A 347 2.43 6.28 32.32
C ILE A 347 3.12 5.52 31.18
N ARG A 348 3.22 6.20 30.02
CA ARG A 348 3.85 5.64 28.83
C ARG A 348 5.34 5.42 29.06
N ILE A 349 5.80 4.20 28.78
CA ILE A 349 7.20 3.80 28.84
C ILE A 349 7.65 3.46 27.40
N PRO A 350 8.85 3.91 26.95
CA PRO A 350 9.38 3.54 25.63
C PRO A 350 9.48 2.01 25.42
N VAL A 351 9.33 1.56 24.18
CA VAL A 351 9.28 0.12 23.84
C VAL A 351 10.53 -0.64 24.29
N HIS A 352 11.73 -0.11 24.06
CA HIS A 352 13.00 -0.74 24.46
C HIS A 352 13.13 -0.93 25.99
N MET A 353 12.49 -0.06 26.77
CA MET A 353 12.44 -0.20 28.24
C MET A 353 11.50 -1.33 28.65
N ASN A 354 10.37 -1.52 27.94
CA ASN A 354 9.50 -2.67 28.15
C ASN A 354 10.20 -3.99 27.79
N GLU A 355 10.99 -4.01 26.71
CA GLU A 355 11.80 -5.16 26.33
C GLU A 355 12.82 -5.50 27.43
N SER A 356 13.53 -4.49 27.94
CA SER A 356 14.50 -4.63 29.03
C SER A 356 13.85 -5.16 30.30
N MET A 357 12.68 -4.63 30.67
CA MET A 357 11.91 -5.11 31.82
C MET A 357 11.45 -6.56 31.66
N ASN A 358 11.02 -6.97 30.45
CA ASN A 358 10.63 -8.35 30.25
C ASN A 358 11.83 -9.31 30.26
N LYS A 359 12.99 -8.90 29.71
CA LYS A 359 14.25 -9.65 29.83
C LYS A 359 14.64 -9.82 31.30
N PHE A 360 14.54 -8.75 32.09
CA PHE A 360 14.76 -8.79 33.53
C PHE A 360 13.81 -9.79 34.22
N LEU A 361 12.49 -9.70 33.98
CA LEU A 361 11.50 -10.61 34.56
C LEU A 361 11.71 -12.08 34.17
N ARG A 362 12.18 -12.36 32.94
CA ARG A 362 12.55 -13.72 32.53
C ARG A 362 13.75 -14.23 33.32
N ALA A 363 14.83 -13.46 33.36
CA ALA A 363 16.03 -13.81 34.12
C ALA A 363 15.70 -14.02 35.61
N THR A 364 14.85 -13.18 36.19
CA THR A 364 14.36 -13.35 37.57
C THR A 364 13.65 -14.69 37.77
N ARG A 365 12.75 -15.08 36.86
CA ARG A 365 12.01 -16.36 36.95
C ARG A 365 12.91 -17.57 36.76
N GLU A 366 13.85 -17.51 35.83
CA GLU A 366 14.83 -18.57 35.59
C GLU A 366 15.70 -18.78 36.84
N LEU A 367 16.26 -17.69 37.38
CA LEU A 367 17.05 -17.73 38.61
C LEU A 367 16.24 -18.17 39.82
N GLU A 368 14.98 -17.78 39.93
CA GLU A 368 14.10 -18.24 41.01
C GLU A 368 13.85 -19.75 40.95
N LYS A 369 13.69 -20.30 39.74
CA LYS A 369 13.56 -21.75 39.51
C LYS A 369 14.83 -22.50 39.88
N GLU A 370 16.01 -21.94 39.57
CA GLU A 370 17.31 -22.56 39.88
C GLU A 370 17.68 -22.47 41.36
N LEU A 371 17.47 -21.31 41.98
CA LEU A 371 17.88 -21.01 43.36
C LEU A 371 16.85 -21.45 44.40
N GLY A 372 15.61 -21.72 44.00
CA GLY A 372 14.48 -22.00 44.89
C GLY A 372 14.08 -20.81 45.77
N ARG A 373 14.58 -19.61 45.46
CA ARG A 373 14.29 -18.35 46.15
C ARG A 373 14.37 -17.19 45.17
N VAL A 374 13.73 -16.07 45.50
CA VAL A 374 13.82 -14.84 44.71
C VAL A 374 15.29 -14.38 44.65
N PRO A 375 15.82 -14.09 43.44
CA PRO A 375 17.19 -13.59 43.28
C PRO A 375 17.36 -12.19 43.89
N THR A 376 18.57 -11.89 44.35
CA THR A 376 18.96 -10.57 44.86
C THR A 376 19.13 -9.59 43.70
N ASN A 377 19.17 -8.28 44.03
CA ASN A 377 19.44 -7.23 43.03
C ASN A 377 20.89 -7.23 42.54
N GLU A 378 21.79 -7.77 43.35
CA GLU A 378 23.14 -8.20 42.97
C GLU A 378 23.07 -9.63 42.43
#